data_AF-A0A5C3PY44-F1
#
_entry.id   AF-A0A5C3PY44-F1
#
_cell.length_a   1.000
_cell.length_b   1.000
_cell.length_c   1.000
_cell.angle_alpha   90.00
_cell.angle_beta   90.00
_cell.angle_gamma   90.00
#
_symmetry.space_group_name_H-M   'P 1'
#
loop_
_entity.id
_entity.type
_entity.pdbx_description
1 polymer ?
#
loop_
_entity_poly.entity_id
_entity_poly.type
_entity_poly.pdbx_seq_one_letter_code
_entity_poly.pdbx_strand_id
1 'polypeptide(L)'
;MSASHGKSDTPNGTVEATAVRPPLSPTHHRMLSDSTITEEAKSPNSFHDALSAMASPLPYGPSDAALGLNHKFTKNGNLRREESPSNDTTPPSRWEKIVAYYDVWYHRLRVRWVWFVAFLLVSIVCCSIAIGWSFRLRTFNIADPDSVNNAIVQLSANLVTIDPSAQQMTLDWNIRYDCVRIGCPDVDVYFDANTLRDDSPGPQSNVKPDPIFSIIGANVLVMSNNTDRRPSSLTFRTDVAVSNANTHRTLQSYPYDKYATQLVFFAEQAATNGSVSIAIVKTTGIAVGFNVQLQNTTDISDNFGTVIKNIEVTRGPVVRLYAIFIVLVIWLVTLTFMATCVLNVFFGKGISSGVLVLPMGTLFAFTQLRATLPGAPEGFGAVIDFIGLLPCLAILTFCSIFMTAIFLLRDPEHDIPRWHWKQPGEGRRKTWA
;
A
#
# COMPACT_ATOMS: atom_id res chain seq x y z
N MET A 1 -17.29 59.70 -53.63
CA MET A 1 -18.06 59.11 -54.75
C MET A 1 -18.92 58.00 -54.19
N SER A 2 -20.25 58.17 -54.35
CA SER A 2 -21.41 57.26 -54.14
C SER A 2 -21.44 56.30 -52.93
N ALA A 3 -22.37 56.41 -51.97
CA ALA A 3 -23.84 56.24 -52.05
C ALA A 3 -24.21 54.81 -52.50
N SER A 4 -25.22 54.09 -51.99
CA SER A 4 -26.25 54.24 -50.95
C SER A 4 -27.07 52.93 -51.01
N HIS A 5 -28.08 52.82 -50.13
CA HIS A 5 -29.16 51.81 -50.05
C HIS A 5 -28.87 50.55 -49.23
N GLY A 6 -29.77 50.09 -48.37
CA GLY A 6 -31.15 50.52 -48.12
C GLY A 6 -31.80 49.56 -47.12
N LYS A 7 -32.68 50.11 -46.29
CA LYS A 7 -33.37 49.51 -45.14
C LYS A 7 -34.80 49.11 -45.54
N SER A 8 -35.46 48.32 -44.67
CA SER A 8 -36.93 48.13 -44.52
C SER A 8 -37.57 47.13 -45.52
N ASP A 9 -38.49 46.21 -45.19
CA ASP A 9 -39.46 46.07 -44.09
C ASP A 9 -39.94 44.60 -43.93
N THR A 10 -40.38 44.28 -42.70
CA THR A 10 -41.29 43.17 -42.26
C THR A 10 -42.71 43.33 -42.84
N PRO A 11 -43.62 42.30 -42.94
CA PRO A 11 -44.34 41.75 -41.76
C PRO A 11 -44.98 40.33 -41.85
N ASN A 12 -45.39 39.85 -40.66
CA ASN A 12 -46.54 38.98 -40.30
C ASN A 12 -46.76 37.59 -40.92
N GLY A 13 -46.95 36.60 -40.03
CA GLY A 13 -47.60 35.31 -40.35
C GLY A 13 -47.48 34.26 -39.24
N THR A 14 -48.34 34.35 -38.23
CA THR A 14 -48.65 33.39 -37.15
C THR A 14 -49.14 32.02 -37.64
N VAL A 15 -48.81 30.91 -36.95
CA VAL A 15 -49.73 29.83 -36.46
C VAL A 15 -49.02 28.96 -35.39
N GLU A 16 -49.82 28.60 -34.37
CA GLU A 16 -49.72 27.63 -33.23
C GLU A 16 -48.94 26.32 -33.50
N ALA A 17 -48.43 25.55 -32.52
CA ALA A 17 -49.06 24.98 -31.31
C ALA A 17 -47.96 24.42 -30.37
N THR A 18 -47.86 24.83 -29.11
CA THR A 18 -48.56 24.35 -27.90
C THR A 18 -47.65 23.46 -27.03
N ALA A 19 -47.31 24.03 -25.87
CA ALA A 19 -46.68 23.38 -24.74
C ALA A 19 -47.63 22.38 -24.05
N VAL A 20 -47.10 21.26 -23.57
CA VAL A 20 -47.71 20.49 -22.48
C VAL A 20 -46.63 20.05 -21.50
N ARG A 21 -46.85 20.40 -20.23
CA ARG A 21 -46.17 19.95 -19.02
C ARG A 21 -47.21 19.13 -18.21
N PRO A 22 -46.84 18.61 -17.04
CA PRO A 22 -46.44 17.25 -16.64
C PRO A 22 -47.66 16.41 -16.14
N PRO A 23 -47.56 15.31 -15.34
CA PRO A 23 -47.23 15.40 -13.90
C PRO A 23 -46.58 14.15 -13.21
N LEU A 24 -45.97 14.43 -12.05
CA LEU A 24 -45.96 13.75 -10.74
C LEU A 24 -46.08 12.20 -10.60
N SER A 25 -45.21 11.69 -9.72
CA SER A 25 -45.23 10.39 -9.02
C SER A 25 -46.57 10.11 -8.31
N PRO A 26 -46.95 8.82 -8.11
CA PRO A 26 -46.70 8.10 -6.85
C PRO A 26 -46.41 6.59 -7.11
N THR A 27 -46.12 5.66 -6.21
CA THR A 27 -46.51 5.45 -4.81
C THR A 27 -45.64 4.35 -4.19
N HIS A 28 -45.46 4.46 -2.88
CA HIS A 28 -45.04 3.46 -1.91
C HIS A 28 -45.56 2.02 -2.15
N HIS A 29 -44.68 1.02 -1.96
CA HIS A 29 -45.08 -0.23 -1.30
C HIS A 29 -44.59 -0.22 0.15
N ARG A 30 -45.58 -0.08 1.03
CA ARG A 30 -45.54 -0.27 2.47
C ARG A 30 -45.91 -1.73 2.73
N MET A 31 -45.02 -2.51 3.32
CA MET A 31 -45.42 -3.64 4.18
C MET A 31 -45.16 -3.21 5.62
N LEU A 32 -46.26 -2.90 6.32
CA LEU A 32 -46.40 -2.89 7.78
C LEU A 32 -46.29 -4.35 8.25
N SER A 33 -45.28 -4.67 9.05
CA SER A 33 -45.33 -4.76 10.52
C SER A 33 -45.96 -6.06 11.03
N ASP A 34 -45.13 -6.88 11.66
CA ASP A 34 -45.52 -7.46 12.93
C ASP A 34 -44.40 -7.16 13.94
N SER A 35 -44.81 -6.51 15.02
CA SER A 35 -43.99 -6.08 16.13
C SER A 35 -44.12 -7.09 17.27
N THR A 36 -43.00 -7.53 17.82
CA THR A 36 -42.96 -7.90 19.24
C THR A 36 -41.63 -7.45 19.83
N ILE A 37 -41.73 -6.38 20.63
CA ILE A 37 -40.76 -5.85 21.60
C ILE A 37 -40.68 -6.90 22.73
N THR A 38 -39.55 -7.32 23.31
CA THR A 38 -38.61 -6.60 24.20
C THR A 38 -37.52 -7.61 24.61
N GLU A 39 -36.24 -7.24 24.54
CA GLU A 39 -35.36 -7.18 25.73
C GLU A 39 -34.02 -6.53 25.38
N GLU A 40 -33.67 -5.51 26.17
CA GLU A 40 -32.33 -4.93 26.24
C GLU A 40 -31.34 -5.97 26.79
N ALA A 41 -30.15 -6.07 26.20
CA ALA A 41 -28.90 -5.62 26.82
C ALA A 41 -27.65 -6.27 26.23
N LYS A 42 -26.62 -5.43 26.15
CA LYS A 42 -25.18 -5.72 26.28
C LYS A 42 -24.37 -6.05 25.01
N SER A 43 -23.74 -4.98 24.52
CA SER A 43 -22.48 -4.95 23.78
C SER A 43 -21.43 -5.93 24.33
N PRO A 44 -20.82 -6.80 23.49
CA PRO A 44 -19.71 -7.62 23.90
C PRO A 44 -18.39 -6.93 23.55
N ASN A 45 -17.88 -6.17 24.51
CA ASN A 45 -16.48 -5.73 24.53
C ASN A 45 -15.65 -6.81 25.23
N SER A 46 -15.21 -7.84 24.52
CA SER A 46 -14.24 -8.77 25.11
C SER A 46 -13.62 -9.70 24.05
N PHE A 47 -12.29 -9.62 23.93
CA PHE A 47 -11.45 -10.50 23.13
C PHE A 47 -11.50 -11.99 23.59
N HIS A 48 -12.19 -12.30 24.71
CA HIS A 48 -12.34 -13.66 25.22
C HIS A 48 -13.45 -14.48 24.54
N ASP A 49 -14.50 -13.86 24.02
CA ASP A 49 -15.63 -14.59 23.44
C ASP A 49 -15.29 -15.18 22.06
N ALA A 50 -14.35 -14.54 21.34
CA ALA A 50 -13.81 -15.06 20.09
C ALA A 50 -12.90 -16.30 20.29
N LEU A 51 -12.27 -16.43 21.46
CA LEU A 51 -11.40 -17.57 21.80
C LEU A 51 -12.20 -18.82 22.19
N SER A 52 -13.38 -18.66 22.79
CA SER A 52 -14.25 -19.77 23.17
C SER A 52 -15.01 -20.37 21.98
N ALA A 53 -15.23 -19.60 20.91
CA ALA A 53 -15.84 -20.09 19.67
C ALA A 53 -14.87 -20.90 18.77
N MET A 54 -13.56 -20.86 19.04
CA MET A 54 -12.54 -21.61 18.28
C MET A 54 -12.17 -22.97 18.92
N ALA A 55 -12.79 -23.34 20.04
CA ALA A 55 -12.56 -24.59 20.74
C ALA A 55 -13.71 -25.60 20.53
N SER A 56 -14.00 -25.94 19.27
CA SER A 56 -14.85 -27.08 18.91
C SER A 56 -14.00 -28.20 18.32
N PRO A 57 -14.00 -29.44 18.87
CA PRO A 57 -13.24 -30.54 18.31
C PRO A 57 -13.91 -31.07 17.02
N LEU A 58 -13.10 -31.34 15.99
CA LEU A 58 -13.54 -32.07 14.80
C LEU A 58 -13.87 -33.53 15.14
N PRO A 59 -14.81 -34.18 14.43
CA PRO A 59 -15.39 -35.47 14.82
C PRO A 59 -14.69 -36.64 14.10
N TYR A 60 -13.78 -37.37 14.75
CA TYR A 60 -13.46 -38.76 14.40
C TYR A 60 -12.76 -39.46 15.58
N GLY A 61 -13.49 -40.35 16.26
CA GLY A 61 -12.97 -41.24 17.31
C GLY A 61 -14.13 -41.91 18.07
N PRO A 62 -14.17 -43.25 18.19
CA PRO A 62 -15.36 -43.97 18.63
C PRO A 62 -15.63 -43.80 20.11
N SER A 63 -16.92 -43.80 20.41
CA SER A 63 -17.57 -43.53 21.68
C SER A 63 -17.58 -44.74 22.62
N ASP A 64 -17.69 -44.39 23.91
CA ASP A 64 -18.40 -45.10 24.99
C ASP A 64 -17.55 -45.69 26.12
N ALA A 65 -17.44 -44.90 27.20
CA ALA A 65 -17.89 -45.31 28.53
C ALA A 65 -17.72 -44.12 29.51
N ALA A 66 -18.80 -43.36 29.67
CA ALA A 66 -18.99 -42.50 30.83
C ALA A 66 -19.21 -43.35 32.08
N LEU A 67 -18.51 -43.05 33.18
CA LEU A 67 -19.13 -43.00 34.51
C LEU A 67 -18.14 -42.39 35.51
N GLY A 68 -18.52 -41.26 36.10
CA GLY A 68 -17.80 -40.65 37.20
C GLY A 68 -17.98 -41.41 38.51
N LEU A 69 -17.06 -41.19 39.45
CA LEU A 69 -17.37 -40.71 40.80
C LEU A 69 -16.11 -40.73 41.68
N ASN A 70 -15.92 -39.61 42.37
CA ASN A 70 -15.21 -39.55 43.64
C ASN A 70 -15.67 -40.68 44.58
N HIS A 71 -14.75 -41.49 45.10
CA HIS A 71 -14.91 -41.96 46.48
C HIS A 71 -13.58 -42.35 47.16
N LYS A 72 -13.59 -42.04 48.46
CA LYS A 72 -12.62 -42.17 49.53
C LYS A 72 -11.78 -43.46 49.58
N PHE A 73 -10.58 -43.27 50.12
CA PHE A 73 -9.87 -44.16 51.06
C PHE A 73 -10.69 -45.35 51.59
N THR A 74 -10.19 -46.56 51.33
CA THR A 74 -10.27 -47.69 52.26
C THR A 74 -8.99 -48.51 52.21
N LYS A 75 -8.40 -48.64 53.41
CA LYS A 75 -7.29 -49.51 53.80
C LYS A 75 -7.83 -50.93 54.02
N ASN A 76 -6.93 -51.91 53.92
CA ASN A 76 -7.08 -53.38 54.04
C ASN A 76 -7.30 -54.03 52.68
N GLY A 77 -6.52 -54.99 52.21
CA GLY A 77 -5.49 -55.81 52.84
C GLY A 77 -5.58 -57.16 52.14
N ASN A 78 -4.53 -57.55 51.42
CA ASN A 78 -4.20 -58.96 51.20
C ASN A 78 -2.78 -59.09 50.65
N LEU A 79 -1.96 -59.77 51.44
CA LEU A 79 -0.64 -60.23 51.08
C LEU A 79 -0.67 -61.07 49.80
N ARG A 80 0.19 -60.75 48.83
CA ARG A 80 0.87 -61.79 48.07
C ARG A 80 2.18 -61.28 47.46
N ARG A 81 3.26 -61.79 48.07
CA ARG A 81 4.55 -62.18 47.49
C ARG A 81 5.42 -61.07 46.89
N GLU A 82 6.45 -60.72 47.66
CA GLU A 82 7.73 -60.23 47.15
C GLU A 82 8.23 -61.16 46.03
N GLU A 83 8.34 -60.63 44.81
CA GLU A 83 9.30 -61.10 43.83
C GLU A 83 10.52 -60.18 43.92
N SER A 84 11.63 -60.79 44.34
CA SER A 84 12.97 -60.23 44.38
C SER A 84 13.35 -59.67 43.00
N PRO A 85 14.13 -58.56 42.92
CA PRO A 85 14.54 -58.01 41.64
C PRO A 85 15.45 -59.04 40.93
N SER A 86 15.01 -59.52 39.76
CA SER A 86 15.90 -60.24 38.85
C SER A 86 17.00 -59.26 38.42
N ASN A 87 18.16 -59.43 39.02
CA ASN A 87 19.38 -58.69 38.77
C ASN A 87 19.94 -59.12 37.41
N ASP A 88 19.28 -58.69 36.34
CA ASP A 88 19.72 -58.96 34.98
C ASP A 88 20.68 -57.84 34.56
N THR A 89 21.90 -57.89 35.09
CA THR A 89 23.04 -57.09 34.61
C THR A 89 23.51 -57.64 33.26
N THR A 90 22.69 -57.45 32.22
CA THR A 90 23.19 -57.48 30.85
C THR A 90 23.72 -56.09 30.51
N PRO A 91 24.97 -55.96 30.03
CA PRO A 91 25.53 -54.66 29.70
C PRO A 91 24.69 -54.04 28.57
N PRO A 92 24.22 -52.78 28.70
CA PRO A 92 23.31 -52.19 27.75
C PRO A 92 23.91 -52.26 26.36
N SER A 93 23.17 -52.84 25.43
CA SER A 93 23.66 -53.10 24.09
C SER A 93 24.07 -51.77 23.45
N ARG A 94 25.06 -51.80 22.56
CA ARG A 94 25.58 -50.59 21.89
C ARG A 94 24.45 -49.77 21.23
N TRP A 95 23.36 -50.44 20.85
CA TRP A 95 22.13 -49.87 20.29
C TRP A 95 21.29 -49.08 21.30
N GLU A 96 21.13 -49.56 22.53
CA GLU A 96 20.38 -48.84 23.58
C GLU A 96 21.07 -47.55 23.98
N LYS A 97 22.42 -47.54 24.01
CA LYS A 97 23.20 -46.32 24.20
C LYS A 97 23.02 -45.32 23.05
N ILE A 98 22.91 -45.80 21.82
CA ILE A 98 22.68 -44.95 20.64
C ILE A 98 21.27 -44.37 20.64
N VAL A 99 20.25 -45.17 20.98
CA VAL A 99 18.85 -44.72 21.09
C VAL A 99 18.70 -43.68 22.21
N ALA A 100 19.28 -43.92 23.39
CA ALA A 100 19.28 -42.95 24.48
C ALA A 100 20.05 -41.66 24.11
N TYR A 101 21.17 -41.77 23.39
CA TYR A 101 21.87 -40.59 22.87
C TYR A 101 21.03 -39.84 21.85
N TYR A 102 20.34 -40.54 20.95
CA TYR A 102 19.46 -39.96 19.94
C TYR A 102 18.27 -39.25 20.56
N ASP A 103 17.61 -39.84 21.56
CA ASP A 103 16.48 -39.20 22.26
C ASP A 103 16.92 -37.95 23.02
N VAL A 104 18.06 -37.98 23.71
CA VAL A 104 18.63 -36.79 24.37
C VAL A 104 19.03 -35.73 23.35
N TRP A 105 19.59 -36.14 22.20
CA TRP A 105 19.93 -35.21 21.12
C TRP A 105 18.69 -34.61 20.46
N TYR A 106 17.67 -35.42 20.18
CA TYR A 106 16.41 -35.03 19.59
C TYR A 106 15.64 -34.08 20.52
N HIS A 107 15.60 -34.36 21.82
CA HIS A 107 14.95 -33.49 22.80
C HIS A 107 15.71 -32.17 22.99
N ARG A 108 17.06 -32.20 22.98
CA ARG A 108 17.88 -30.97 22.95
C ARG A 108 17.72 -30.19 21.66
N LEU A 109 17.64 -30.87 20.51
CA LEU A 109 17.45 -30.26 19.21
C LEU A 109 16.07 -29.62 19.12
N ARG A 110 15.01 -30.30 19.58
CA ARG A 110 13.64 -29.79 19.61
C ARG A 110 13.51 -28.55 20.49
N VAL A 111 14.05 -28.59 21.70
CA VAL A 111 14.03 -27.43 22.62
C VAL A 111 14.85 -26.27 22.04
N ARG A 112 16.06 -26.52 21.50
CA ARG A 112 16.89 -25.48 20.87
C ARG A 112 16.31 -24.96 19.56
N TRP A 113 15.58 -25.78 18.82
CA TRP A 113 14.89 -25.39 17.60
C TRP A 113 13.75 -24.43 17.89
N VAL A 114 12.97 -24.67 18.96
CA VAL A 114 11.95 -23.71 19.42
C VAL A 114 12.57 -22.38 19.79
N TRP A 115 13.69 -22.36 20.53
CA TRP A 115 14.41 -21.13 20.85
C TRP A 115 15.02 -20.45 19.62
N PHE A 116 15.53 -21.22 18.66
CA PHE A 116 16.05 -20.70 17.41
C PHE A 116 14.95 -20.03 16.57
N VAL A 117 13.79 -20.68 16.43
CA VAL A 117 12.62 -20.12 15.73
C VAL A 117 12.11 -18.88 16.45
N ALA A 118 12.02 -18.92 17.79
CA ALA A 118 11.60 -17.76 18.58
C ALA A 118 12.57 -16.58 18.39
N PHE A 119 13.88 -16.81 18.45
CA PHE A 119 14.89 -15.78 18.22
C PHE A 119 14.83 -15.23 16.79
N LEU A 120 14.65 -16.09 15.80
CA LEU A 120 14.51 -15.70 14.41
C LEU A 120 13.26 -14.83 14.19
N LEU A 121 12.13 -15.18 14.79
CA LEU A 121 10.90 -14.38 14.73
C LEU A 121 11.09 -13.02 15.39
N VAL A 122 11.66 -12.97 16.60
CA VAL A 122 11.94 -11.71 17.30
C VAL A 122 12.91 -10.86 16.48
N SER A 123 13.97 -11.46 15.93
CA SER A 123 14.92 -10.75 15.08
C SER A 123 14.25 -10.17 13.83
N ILE A 124 13.37 -10.91 13.16
CA ILE A 124 12.63 -10.42 11.99
C ILE A 124 11.73 -9.24 12.37
N VAL A 125 11.05 -9.32 13.52
CA VAL A 125 10.18 -8.24 14.01
C VAL A 125 11.01 -6.99 14.36
N CYS A 126 12.10 -7.14 15.11
CA CYS A 126 12.97 -6.01 15.45
C CYS A 126 13.60 -5.37 14.21
N CYS A 127 14.12 -6.18 13.28
CA CYS A 127 14.70 -5.67 12.04
C CYS A 127 13.65 -4.97 11.16
N SER A 128 12.44 -5.50 11.05
CA SER A 128 11.39 -4.88 10.23
C SER A 128 10.95 -3.51 10.79
N ILE A 129 10.82 -3.39 12.11
CA ILE A 129 10.53 -2.11 12.77
C ILE A 129 11.68 -1.11 12.56
N ALA A 130 12.94 -1.55 12.74
CA ALA A 130 14.11 -0.69 12.55
C ALA A 130 14.23 -0.18 11.10
N ILE A 131 14.02 -1.06 10.12
CA ILE A 131 13.99 -0.72 8.69
C ILE A 131 12.85 0.27 8.42
N GLY A 132 11.64 -0.02 8.91
CA GLY A 132 10.48 0.86 8.74
C GLY A 132 10.72 2.27 9.29
N TRP A 133 11.37 2.37 10.45
CA TRP A 133 11.72 3.66 11.05
C TRP A 133 12.82 4.40 10.27
N SER A 134 13.87 3.69 9.86
CA SER A 134 15.01 4.28 9.16
C SER A 134 14.65 4.81 7.77
N PHE A 135 13.74 4.13 7.05
CA PHE A 135 13.33 4.51 5.71
C PHE A 135 12.08 5.40 5.68
N ARG A 136 11.63 5.89 6.84
CA ARG A 136 10.51 6.82 6.92
C ARG A 136 10.76 8.04 6.04
N LEU A 137 9.76 8.39 5.25
CA LEU A 137 9.78 9.60 4.44
C LEU A 137 10.00 10.82 5.32
N ARG A 138 10.91 11.69 4.88
CA ARG A 138 11.15 12.99 5.51
C ARG A 138 10.32 14.05 4.79
N THR A 139 10.06 15.15 5.48
CA THR A 139 9.48 16.33 4.85
C THR A 139 10.37 16.80 3.71
N PHE A 140 9.76 17.20 2.61
CA PHE A 140 10.50 17.75 1.49
C PHE A 140 11.19 19.05 1.93
N ASN A 141 12.42 19.26 1.49
CA ASN A 141 13.20 20.44 1.83
C ASN A 141 13.55 21.21 0.56
N ILE A 142 12.77 22.24 0.27
CA ILE A 142 13.03 23.23 -0.80
C ILE A 142 13.15 24.64 -0.22
N ALA A 143 13.18 24.74 1.12
CA ALA A 143 13.27 26.01 1.81
C ALA A 143 14.65 26.62 1.59
N ASP A 144 14.67 27.93 1.43
CA ASP A 144 15.87 28.73 1.44
C ASP A 144 16.01 29.38 2.83
N PRO A 145 16.83 28.78 3.73
CA PRO A 145 16.93 29.24 5.11
C PRO A 145 17.60 30.62 5.21
N ASP A 146 18.44 30.99 4.24
CA ASP A 146 19.17 32.27 4.27
C ASP A 146 18.25 33.44 3.89
N SER A 147 17.15 33.15 3.19
CA SER A 147 16.14 34.13 2.77
C SER A 147 15.17 34.55 3.88
N VAL A 148 15.16 33.89 5.06
CA VAL A 148 14.22 34.19 6.17
C VAL A 148 14.27 35.65 6.63
N ASN A 149 15.46 36.26 6.62
CA ASN A 149 15.64 37.63 7.10
C ASN A 149 15.56 38.69 5.99
N ASN A 150 15.60 38.28 4.72
CA ASN A 150 15.70 39.15 3.55
C ASN A 150 14.39 39.22 2.75
N ALA A 151 13.57 38.18 2.80
CA ALA A 151 12.27 38.13 2.13
C ALA A 151 11.19 38.85 2.95
N ILE A 152 10.51 39.79 2.29
CA ILE A 152 9.36 40.51 2.83
C ILE A 152 8.13 39.59 2.85
N VAL A 153 7.91 38.85 1.75
CA VAL A 153 6.87 37.82 1.64
C VAL A 153 7.50 36.46 1.86
N GLN A 154 7.13 35.81 2.95
CA GLN A 154 7.67 34.51 3.34
C GLN A 154 6.61 33.43 3.12
N LEU A 155 6.90 32.50 2.23
CA LEU A 155 6.04 31.35 1.94
C LEU A 155 6.47 30.15 2.77
N SER A 156 5.52 29.54 3.46
CA SER A 156 5.64 28.23 4.07
C SER A 156 4.81 27.24 3.26
N ALA A 157 5.47 26.27 2.62
CA ALA A 157 4.80 25.26 1.80
C ALA A 157 4.50 24.00 2.62
N ASN A 158 3.32 23.44 2.48
CA ASN A 158 2.91 22.17 3.06
C ASN A 158 2.47 21.22 1.95
N LEU A 159 3.18 20.11 1.78
CA LEU A 159 2.87 19.11 0.75
C LEU A 159 1.77 18.19 1.24
N VAL A 160 0.64 18.22 0.53
CA VAL A 160 -0.58 17.49 0.87
C VAL A 160 -0.60 16.14 0.15
N THR A 161 -0.59 16.17 -1.18
CA THR A 161 -0.77 14.98 -2.02
C THR A 161 -0.04 15.11 -3.35
N ILE A 162 0.25 13.96 -3.96
CA ILE A 162 0.79 13.85 -5.31
C ILE A 162 -0.05 12.82 -6.04
N ASP A 163 -0.62 13.23 -7.17
CA ASP A 163 -1.38 12.36 -8.06
C ASP A 163 -0.64 12.25 -9.41
N PRO A 164 0.07 11.14 -9.65
CA PRO A 164 0.77 10.92 -10.92
C PRO A 164 -0.18 10.62 -12.09
N SER A 165 -1.43 10.24 -11.83
CA SER A 165 -2.43 9.95 -12.87
C SER A 165 -3.02 11.24 -13.43
N ALA A 166 -3.39 12.17 -12.55
CA ALA A 166 -3.78 13.54 -12.92
C ALA A 166 -2.59 14.46 -13.24
N GLN A 167 -1.35 13.99 -13.07
CA GLN A 167 -0.13 14.77 -13.29
C GLN A 167 -0.10 16.07 -12.48
N GLN A 168 -0.42 15.98 -11.19
CA GLN A 168 -0.55 17.12 -10.30
C GLN A 168 0.00 16.86 -8.89
N MET A 169 0.46 17.93 -8.24
CA MET A 169 0.92 17.97 -6.85
C MET A 169 0.21 19.10 -6.12
N THR A 170 -0.42 18.78 -4.99
CA THR A 170 -1.18 19.75 -4.19
C THR A 170 -0.30 20.32 -3.08
N LEU A 171 -0.18 21.65 -3.06
CA LEU A 171 0.54 22.39 -2.04
C LEU A 171 -0.40 23.34 -1.30
N ASP A 172 -0.32 23.30 0.03
CA ASP A 172 -0.91 24.31 0.90
C ASP A 172 0.15 25.35 1.24
N TRP A 173 -0.19 26.62 1.07
CA TRP A 173 0.69 27.74 1.34
C TRP A 173 0.21 28.49 2.57
N ASN A 174 1.17 28.86 3.42
CA ASN A 174 0.96 29.79 4.51
C ASN A 174 1.93 30.97 4.32
N ILE A 175 1.38 32.17 4.21
CA ILE A 175 2.15 33.38 3.96
C ILE A 175 2.38 34.11 5.29
N ARG A 176 3.63 34.48 5.53
CA ARG A 176 4.01 35.46 6.55
C ARG A 176 4.55 36.71 5.85
N TYR A 177 3.97 37.86 6.18
CA TYR A 177 4.31 39.14 5.56
C TYR A 177 5.00 40.07 6.57
N ASP A 178 6.28 40.38 6.36
CA ASP A 178 7.05 41.33 7.19
C ASP A 178 6.91 42.75 6.64
N CYS A 179 5.78 43.37 6.95
CA CYS A 179 5.35 44.62 6.33
C CYS A 179 5.96 45.89 6.98
N VAL A 180 6.49 45.77 8.21
CA VAL A 180 7.02 46.89 9.00
C VAL A 180 8.19 47.59 8.31
N ARG A 181 8.99 46.84 7.54
CA ARG A 181 10.17 47.37 6.84
C ARG A 181 9.83 48.29 5.66
N ILE A 182 8.62 48.19 5.11
CA ILE A 182 8.22 48.86 3.86
C ILE A 182 6.94 49.69 3.99
N GLY A 183 6.40 49.86 5.21
CA GLY A 183 5.20 50.65 5.44
C GLY A 183 3.89 49.95 5.09
N CYS A 184 3.88 48.61 5.08
CA CYS A 184 2.71 47.75 4.89
C CYS A 184 1.79 48.08 3.69
N PRO A 185 2.33 48.18 2.46
CA PRO A 185 1.49 48.27 1.28
C PRO A 185 0.77 46.95 0.98
N ASP A 186 -0.23 47.02 0.11
CA ASP A 186 -0.88 45.84 -0.46
C ASP A 186 0.04 45.18 -1.49
N VAL A 187 0.14 43.86 -1.44
CA VAL A 187 1.06 43.04 -2.23
C VAL A 187 0.33 41.88 -2.88
N ASP A 188 0.51 41.74 -4.18
CA ASP A 188 -0.05 40.67 -4.97
C ASP A 188 0.99 39.58 -5.22
N VAL A 189 0.60 38.34 -4.97
CA VAL A 189 1.42 37.15 -5.20
C VAL A 189 0.98 36.48 -6.49
N TYR A 190 1.95 36.19 -7.35
CA TYR A 190 1.74 35.59 -8.65
C TYR A 190 2.44 34.24 -8.75
N PHE A 191 1.80 33.31 -9.44
CA PHE A 191 2.34 32.01 -9.81
C PHE A 191 2.19 31.86 -11.32
N ASP A 192 3.12 31.15 -11.97
CA ASP A 192 2.98 30.86 -13.39
C ASP A 192 1.77 29.96 -13.66
N ALA A 193 0.76 30.51 -14.34
CA ALA A 193 -0.49 29.82 -14.66
C ALA A 193 -0.26 28.54 -15.49
N ASN A 194 0.80 28.46 -16.31
CA ASN A 194 1.09 27.27 -17.11
C ASN A 194 1.66 26.12 -16.26
N THR A 195 2.18 26.43 -15.07
CA THR A 195 2.65 25.43 -14.09
C THR A 195 1.56 25.00 -13.12
N LEU A 196 0.41 25.68 -13.13
CA LEU A 196 -0.73 25.34 -12.29
C LEU A 196 -1.73 24.48 -13.08
N ARG A 197 -2.37 23.56 -12.39
CA ARG A 197 -3.54 22.84 -12.88
C ARG A 197 -4.75 23.60 -12.39
N ASP A 198 -5.24 24.49 -13.24
CA ASP A 198 -6.49 25.21 -13.00
C ASP A 198 -7.59 24.64 -13.89
N ASP A 199 -8.80 24.49 -13.34
CA ASP A 199 -9.99 24.03 -14.07
C ASP A 199 -10.60 25.15 -14.92
N SER A 200 -9.97 26.34 -14.94
CA SER A 200 -10.43 27.51 -15.69
C SER A 200 -10.40 27.25 -17.21
N PRO A 201 -11.55 27.31 -17.92
CA PRO A 201 -11.69 26.91 -19.33
C PRO A 201 -11.12 27.93 -20.34
N GLY A 202 -10.14 28.74 -19.94
CA GLY A 202 -9.51 29.75 -20.79
C GLY A 202 -8.44 29.17 -21.73
N PRO A 203 -8.13 29.86 -22.85
CA PRO A 203 -6.98 29.51 -23.67
C PRO A 203 -5.68 29.70 -22.87
N GLN A 204 -4.77 28.73 -22.99
CA GLN A 204 -3.44 28.82 -22.40
C GLN A 204 -2.68 29.99 -23.02
N SER A 205 -2.01 30.79 -22.20
CA SER A 205 -1.40 32.05 -22.61
C SER A 205 -0.06 32.25 -21.89
N ASN A 206 0.84 33.00 -22.54
CA ASN A 206 2.11 33.46 -21.96
C ASN A 206 2.00 34.88 -21.39
N VAL A 207 0.79 35.43 -21.28
CA VAL A 207 0.52 36.71 -20.64
C VAL A 207 0.70 36.57 -19.13
N LYS A 208 1.13 37.65 -18.47
CA LYS A 208 1.25 37.71 -17.01
C LYS A 208 -0.09 37.28 -16.38
N PRO A 209 -0.08 36.31 -15.45
CA PRO A 209 -1.30 35.82 -14.84
C PRO A 209 -1.88 36.84 -13.86
N ASP A 210 -3.17 36.68 -13.58
CA ASP A 210 -3.82 37.37 -12.46
C ASP A 210 -3.24 36.89 -11.12
N PRO A 211 -3.28 37.73 -10.06
CA PRO A 211 -2.72 37.36 -8.78
C PRO A 211 -3.49 36.18 -8.17
N ILE A 212 -2.75 35.17 -7.70
CA ILE A 212 -3.34 34.01 -7.03
C ILE A 212 -3.78 34.35 -5.61
N PHE A 213 -3.11 35.33 -5.00
CA PHE A 213 -3.39 35.78 -3.64
C PHE A 213 -2.99 37.24 -3.46
N SER A 214 -3.93 38.06 -2.98
CA SER A 214 -3.71 39.46 -2.66
C SER A 214 -3.58 39.65 -1.14
N ILE A 215 -2.45 40.18 -0.71
CA ILE A 215 -2.15 40.49 0.68
C ILE A 215 -2.55 41.95 0.95
N ILE A 216 -3.57 42.13 1.78
CA ILE A 216 -4.00 43.46 2.22
C ILE A 216 -3.17 43.86 3.44
N GLY A 217 -2.24 44.81 3.27
CA GLY A 217 -1.27 45.20 4.28
C GLY A 217 -1.91 45.75 5.56
N ALA A 218 -2.99 46.53 5.41
CA ALA A 218 -3.76 47.05 6.54
C ALA A 218 -4.35 45.93 7.41
N ASN A 219 -4.89 44.87 6.79
CA ASN A 219 -5.45 43.72 7.50
C ASN A 219 -4.37 42.94 8.26
N VAL A 220 -3.18 42.79 7.65
CA VAL A 220 -2.04 42.13 8.30
C VAL A 220 -1.58 42.91 9.53
N LEU A 221 -1.50 44.24 9.43
CA LEU A 221 -1.11 45.10 10.55
C LEU A 221 -2.10 45.00 11.72
N VAL A 222 -3.39 45.03 11.41
CA VAL A 222 -4.48 44.91 12.38
C VAL A 222 -4.48 43.53 13.06
N MET A 223 -4.23 42.47 12.30
CA MET A 223 -4.11 41.10 12.82
C MET A 223 -2.87 40.94 13.71
N SER A 224 -1.74 41.53 13.32
CA SER A 224 -0.48 41.53 14.10
C SER A 224 -0.62 42.27 15.43
N ASN A 225 -1.28 43.44 15.42
CA ASN A 225 -1.56 44.23 16.62
C ASN A 225 -2.72 43.66 17.46
N ASN A 226 -3.32 42.56 17.01
CA ASN A 226 -4.41 41.87 17.70
C ASN A 226 -5.63 42.77 17.97
N THR A 227 -5.85 43.78 17.12
CA THR A 227 -6.95 44.74 17.25
C THR A 227 -8.22 44.26 16.54
N ASP A 228 -8.09 43.50 15.45
CA ASP A 228 -9.20 42.82 14.79
C ASP A 228 -8.76 41.43 14.27
N ARG A 229 -9.63 40.43 14.46
CA ARG A 229 -9.42 39.04 14.02
C ARG A 229 -10.40 38.59 12.94
N ARG A 230 -11.22 39.50 12.43
CA ARG A 230 -12.14 39.25 11.31
C ARG A 230 -11.47 39.06 9.94
N PRO A 231 -10.26 39.58 9.65
CA PRO A 231 -9.62 39.32 8.35
C PRO A 231 -9.34 37.83 8.13
N SER A 232 -9.47 37.39 6.87
CA SER A 232 -9.19 36.01 6.45
C SER A 232 -7.73 35.60 6.68
N SER A 233 -7.49 34.29 6.83
CA SER A 233 -6.14 33.76 6.98
C SER A 233 -5.31 33.93 5.71
N LEU A 234 -4.00 34.09 5.89
CA LEU A 234 -3.01 34.20 4.82
C LEU A 234 -2.62 32.80 4.29
N THR A 235 -3.61 32.01 3.89
CA THR A 235 -3.43 30.63 3.46
C THR A 235 -4.21 30.36 2.19
N PHE A 236 -3.59 29.67 1.24
CA PHE A 236 -4.23 29.26 -0.02
C PHE A 236 -3.68 27.91 -0.47
N ARG A 237 -4.39 27.26 -1.39
CA ARG A 237 -4.02 25.95 -1.95
C ARG A 237 -3.78 26.09 -3.45
N THR A 238 -2.79 25.38 -3.96
CA THR A 238 -2.51 25.32 -5.40
C THR A 238 -2.27 23.89 -5.83
N ASP A 239 -2.78 23.54 -7.01
CA ASP A 239 -2.43 22.31 -7.70
C ASP A 239 -1.40 22.61 -8.78
N VAL A 240 -0.23 22.01 -8.64
CA VAL A 240 0.94 22.26 -9.48
C VAL A 240 1.10 21.10 -10.46
N ALA A 241 1.26 21.41 -11.74
CA ALA A 241 1.50 20.44 -12.78
C ALA A 241 2.83 19.70 -12.56
N VAL A 242 2.78 18.38 -12.70
CA VAL A 242 3.93 17.49 -12.59
C VAL A 242 4.13 16.81 -13.94
N SER A 243 5.34 16.85 -14.49
CA SER A 243 5.65 16.37 -15.82
C SER A 243 6.70 15.26 -15.81
N ASN A 244 6.57 14.33 -16.75
CA ASN A 244 7.55 13.29 -17.05
C ASN A 244 8.41 13.61 -18.29
N ALA A 245 8.21 14.77 -18.92
CA ALA A 245 8.88 15.13 -20.18
C ALA A 245 10.41 15.14 -20.06
N ASN A 246 10.93 15.70 -18.97
CA ASN A 246 12.37 15.82 -18.72
C ASN A 246 12.99 14.53 -18.15
N THR A 247 12.16 13.66 -17.58
CA THR A 247 12.61 12.48 -16.84
C THR A 247 12.50 11.19 -17.65
N HIS A 248 11.66 11.18 -18.70
CA HIS A 248 11.32 10.04 -19.54
C HIS A 248 10.79 8.81 -18.77
N ARG A 249 10.41 8.98 -17.50
CA ARG A 249 9.90 7.92 -16.64
C ARG A 249 8.45 8.22 -16.30
N THR A 250 7.58 7.35 -16.76
CA THR A 250 6.14 7.54 -16.63
C THR A 250 5.59 6.65 -15.51
N LEU A 251 4.29 6.70 -15.30
CA LEU A 251 3.60 5.84 -14.34
C LEU A 251 3.80 4.33 -14.65
N GLN A 252 4.07 3.98 -15.91
CA GLN A 252 4.45 2.63 -16.31
C GLN A 252 5.78 2.18 -15.70
N SER A 253 6.72 3.08 -15.41
CA SER A 253 8.02 2.76 -14.83
C SER A 253 7.98 2.42 -13.33
N TYR A 254 6.80 2.30 -12.71
CA TYR A 254 6.64 1.96 -11.30
C TYR A 254 7.47 0.73 -10.91
N PRO A 255 8.19 0.74 -9.75
CA PRO A 255 8.22 1.78 -8.70
C PRO A 255 9.34 2.84 -8.91
N TYR A 256 9.96 2.87 -10.09
CA TYR A 256 11.06 3.78 -10.43
C TYR A 256 10.62 4.98 -11.27
N ASP A 257 9.31 5.24 -11.30
CA ASP A 257 8.72 6.46 -11.85
C ASP A 257 9.34 7.70 -11.19
N LYS A 258 9.50 8.73 -12.03
CA LYS A 258 10.20 9.96 -11.68
C LYS A 258 9.56 11.11 -12.44
N TYR A 259 9.21 12.16 -11.73
CA TYR A 259 8.58 13.33 -12.31
C TYR A 259 9.34 14.58 -11.90
N ALA A 260 9.19 15.63 -12.71
CA ALA A 260 9.75 16.94 -12.48
C ALA A 260 8.63 17.98 -12.49
N THR A 261 8.75 18.97 -11.63
CA THR A 261 7.87 20.14 -11.61
C THR A 261 8.71 21.39 -11.37
N GLN A 262 8.22 22.52 -11.87
CA GLN A 262 8.87 23.80 -11.72
C GLN A 262 7.89 24.75 -11.03
N LEU A 263 8.33 25.35 -9.93
CA LEU A 263 7.61 26.42 -9.27
C LEU A 263 8.20 27.74 -9.71
N VAL A 264 7.37 28.61 -10.26
CA VAL A 264 7.73 29.98 -10.61
C VAL A 264 6.74 30.91 -9.93
N PHE A 265 7.24 31.78 -9.06
CA PHE A 265 6.41 32.74 -8.32
C PHE A 265 7.16 34.03 -8.05
N PHE A 266 6.42 35.12 -7.95
CA PHE A 266 6.93 36.46 -7.68
C PHE A 266 5.87 37.28 -6.93
N ALA A 267 6.29 38.40 -6.35
CA ALA A 267 5.39 39.31 -5.66
C ALA A 267 5.60 40.74 -6.14
N GLU A 268 4.51 41.50 -6.26
CA GLU A 268 4.55 42.91 -6.62
C GLU A 268 3.63 43.74 -5.74
N GLN A 269 3.96 45.01 -5.56
CA GLN A 269 3.11 45.95 -4.84
C GLN A 269 1.91 46.35 -5.72
N ALA A 270 0.69 46.21 -5.21
CA ALA A 270 -0.56 46.42 -5.96
C ALA A 270 -0.71 47.85 -6.52
N ALA A 271 -0.15 48.85 -5.82
CA ALA A 271 -0.27 50.25 -6.20
C ALA A 271 0.79 50.72 -7.22
N THR A 272 1.99 50.13 -7.23
CA THR A 272 3.15 50.63 -7.98
C THR A 272 3.72 49.63 -8.98
N ASN A 273 3.26 48.37 -8.95
CA ASN A 273 3.86 47.24 -9.65
C ASN A 273 5.37 47.07 -9.37
N GLY A 274 5.84 47.57 -8.22
CA GLY A 274 7.22 47.37 -7.79
C GLY A 274 7.44 45.94 -7.28
N SER A 275 8.54 45.31 -7.69
CA SER A 275 8.88 43.94 -7.25
C SER A 275 9.14 43.89 -5.74
N VAL A 276 8.54 42.92 -5.06
CA VAL A 276 8.72 42.65 -3.63
C VAL A 276 9.47 41.33 -3.45
N SER A 277 10.41 41.27 -2.51
CA SER A 277 11.14 40.04 -2.24
C SER A 277 10.22 38.96 -1.68
N ILE A 278 10.19 37.80 -2.35
CA ILE A 278 9.44 36.62 -1.95
C ILE A 278 10.38 35.42 -1.85
N ALA A 279 10.19 34.55 -0.86
CA ALA A 279 10.97 33.32 -0.73
C ALA A 279 10.20 32.22 0.01
N ILE A 280 10.57 30.96 -0.26
CA ILE A 280 10.08 29.81 0.52
C ILE A 280 11.01 29.63 1.71
N VAL A 281 10.52 29.97 2.90
CA VAL A 281 11.32 29.95 4.14
C VAL A 281 11.20 28.63 4.91
N LYS A 282 10.13 27.88 4.66
CA LYS A 282 9.84 26.66 5.40
C LYS A 282 9.03 25.71 4.54
N THR A 283 9.38 24.43 4.57
CA THR A 283 8.61 23.37 3.92
C THR A 283 8.27 22.28 4.91
N THR A 284 7.02 21.81 4.85
CA THR A 284 6.43 20.85 5.79
C THR A 284 5.52 19.88 5.04
N GLY A 285 5.04 18.82 5.68
CA GLY A 285 4.15 17.87 5.01
C GLY A 285 4.89 16.78 4.22
N ILE A 286 4.15 15.71 3.94
CA ILE A 286 4.64 14.47 3.34
C ILE A 286 3.53 13.93 2.44
N ALA A 287 3.81 13.82 1.14
CA ALA A 287 2.96 13.04 0.24
C ALA A 287 3.23 11.54 0.46
N VAL A 288 2.20 10.80 0.87
CA VAL A 288 2.32 9.37 1.17
C VAL A 288 2.84 8.61 -0.05
N GLY A 289 3.90 7.83 0.13
CA GLY A 289 4.50 7.01 -0.93
C GLY A 289 5.44 7.76 -1.88
N PHE A 290 5.60 9.07 -1.73
CA PHE A 290 6.48 9.89 -2.55
C PHE A 290 7.56 10.60 -1.73
N ASN A 291 8.70 10.80 -2.35
CA ASN A 291 9.84 11.53 -1.87
C ASN A 291 10.11 12.68 -2.85
N VAL A 292 10.11 13.90 -2.31
CA VAL A 292 10.22 15.13 -3.09
C VAL A 292 11.52 15.82 -2.70
N GLN A 293 12.32 16.17 -3.69
CA GLN A 293 13.65 16.75 -3.52
C GLN A 293 13.85 17.93 -4.46
N LEU A 294 14.63 18.93 -4.02
CA LEU A 294 15.05 20.01 -4.91
C LEU A 294 16.03 19.45 -5.93
N GLN A 295 15.80 19.74 -7.21
CA GLN A 295 16.77 19.44 -8.25
C GLN A 295 17.93 20.42 -8.12
N ASN A 296 19.15 19.89 -8.00
CA ASN A 296 20.38 20.67 -7.86
C ASN A 296 20.78 21.30 -9.21
N THR A 297 19.91 22.13 -9.76
CA THR A 297 20.23 22.97 -10.91
C THR A 297 20.82 24.25 -10.33
N THR A 298 22.09 24.51 -10.68
CA THR A 298 22.90 25.67 -10.31
C THR A 298 22.06 26.91 -10.03
N ASP A 299 22.26 27.52 -8.86
CA ASP A 299 21.73 28.82 -8.45
C ASP A 299 21.79 29.81 -9.63
N ILE A 300 20.70 29.90 -10.39
CA ILE A 300 20.53 31.01 -11.31
C ILE A 300 20.21 32.16 -10.37
N SER A 301 21.25 32.94 -10.08
CA SER A 301 21.21 34.10 -9.20
C SER A 301 19.90 34.87 -9.39
N ASP A 302 19.16 35.00 -8.28
CA ASP A 302 17.93 35.77 -8.11
C ASP A 302 18.18 37.25 -8.41
N ASN A 303 18.23 37.59 -9.70
CA ASN A 303 18.24 38.99 -10.11
C ASN A 303 16.79 39.39 -10.35
N PHE A 304 16.20 40.09 -9.37
CA PHE A 304 14.92 40.84 -9.45
C PHE A 304 13.61 40.07 -9.24
N GLY A 305 13.35 39.62 -8.00
CA GLY A 305 11.98 39.47 -7.47
C GLY A 305 11.16 38.25 -7.92
N THR A 306 11.70 37.41 -8.80
CA THR A 306 11.08 36.15 -9.24
C THR A 306 11.88 34.96 -8.74
N VAL A 307 11.21 33.98 -8.14
CA VAL A 307 11.81 32.77 -7.62
C VAL A 307 11.42 31.58 -8.49
N ILE A 308 12.43 30.81 -8.89
CA ILE A 308 12.27 29.59 -9.68
C ILE A 308 12.86 28.41 -8.90
N LYS A 309 12.05 27.38 -8.64
CA LYS A 309 12.50 26.14 -7.98
C LYS A 309 12.13 24.92 -8.81
N ASN A 310 13.14 24.13 -9.19
CA ASN A 310 12.95 22.85 -9.87
C ASN A 310 12.86 21.73 -8.84
N ILE A 311 11.80 20.96 -8.89
CA ILE A 311 11.48 19.93 -7.91
C ILE A 311 11.40 18.59 -8.61
N GLU A 312 12.07 17.60 -8.03
CA GLU A 312 12.02 16.21 -8.45
C GLU A 312 11.11 15.40 -7.51
N VAL A 313 10.18 14.68 -8.08
CA VAL A 313 9.24 13.79 -7.39
C VAL A 313 9.57 12.34 -7.73
N THR A 314 9.78 11.53 -6.70
CA THR A 314 10.13 10.11 -6.83
C THR A 314 9.32 9.25 -5.86
N ARG A 315 9.21 7.94 -6.09
CA ARG A 315 8.66 7.03 -5.07
C ARG A 315 9.56 6.93 -3.84
N GLY A 316 8.93 6.79 -2.68
CA GLY A 316 9.62 6.58 -1.41
C GLY A 316 10.50 5.32 -1.42
N PRO A 317 11.65 5.32 -0.71
CA PRO A 317 12.53 4.15 -0.63
C PRO A 317 11.82 2.89 -0.12
N VAL A 318 10.92 3.04 0.85
CA VAL A 318 10.10 1.93 1.39
C VAL A 318 9.22 1.30 0.32
N VAL A 319 8.54 2.12 -0.49
CA VAL A 319 7.66 1.65 -1.57
C VAL A 319 8.46 0.86 -2.60
N ARG A 320 9.64 1.37 -2.98
CA ARG A 320 10.56 0.69 -3.90
C ARG A 320 11.01 -0.66 -3.36
N LEU A 321 11.49 -0.70 -2.12
CA LEU A 321 11.96 -1.93 -1.47
C LEU A 321 10.83 -2.96 -1.37
N TYR A 322 9.65 -2.52 -0.94
CA TYR A 322 8.47 -3.37 -0.79
C TYR A 322 8.03 -3.98 -2.12
N ALA A 323 7.97 -3.18 -3.19
CA ALA A 323 7.62 -3.67 -4.53
C ALA A 323 8.62 -4.72 -5.05
N ILE A 324 9.93 -4.49 -4.89
CA ILE A 324 10.97 -5.45 -5.31
C ILE A 324 10.87 -6.75 -4.51
N PHE A 325 10.70 -6.62 -3.19
CA PHE A 325 10.59 -7.77 -2.29
C PHE A 325 9.40 -8.67 -2.67
N ILE A 326 8.24 -8.07 -2.95
CA ILE A 326 7.06 -8.81 -3.39
C ILE A 326 7.31 -9.57 -4.68
N VAL A 327 7.92 -8.93 -5.68
CA VAL A 327 8.22 -9.58 -6.96
C VAL A 327 9.16 -10.78 -6.75
N LEU A 328 10.16 -10.65 -5.87
CA LEU A 328 11.03 -11.77 -5.52
C LEU A 328 10.27 -12.92 -4.85
N VAL A 329 9.37 -12.62 -3.90
CA VAL A 329 8.55 -13.64 -3.25
C VAL A 329 7.62 -14.34 -4.24
N ILE A 330 6.97 -13.59 -5.12
CA ILE A 330 6.12 -14.12 -6.20
C ILE A 330 6.92 -15.10 -7.07
N TRP A 331 8.14 -14.73 -7.46
CA TRP A 331 9.04 -15.59 -8.23
C TRP A 331 9.45 -16.86 -7.47
N LEU A 332 9.79 -16.75 -6.18
CA LEU A 332 10.15 -17.93 -5.39
C LEU A 332 8.97 -18.91 -5.28
N VAL A 333 7.77 -18.39 -5.03
CA VAL A 333 6.56 -19.21 -4.96
C VAL A 333 6.23 -19.84 -6.31
N THR A 334 6.30 -19.11 -7.43
CA THR A 334 6.07 -19.71 -8.76
C THR A 334 7.10 -20.77 -9.11
N LEU A 335 8.38 -20.54 -8.81
CA LEU A 335 9.42 -21.54 -9.04
C LEU A 335 9.20 -22.81 -8.21
N THR A 336 8.70 -22.70 -6.97
CA THR A 336 8.35 -23.88 -6.17
C THR A 336 7.19 -24.67 -6.76
N PHE A 337 6.13 -24.00 -7.25
CA PHE A 337 5.02 -24.69 -7.91
C PHE A 337 5.42 -25.28 -9.26
N MET A 338 6.28 -24.60 -10.02
CA MET A 338 6.84 -25.11 -11.26
C MET A 338 7.69 -26.36 -11.00
N ALA A 339 8.58 -26.34 -10.00
CA ALA A 339 9.36 -27.51 -9.62
C ALA A 339 8.46 -28.67 -9.18
N THR A 340 7.42 -28.39 -8.38
CA THR A 340 6.40 -29.37 -7.96
C THR A 340 5.67 -29.96 -9.16
N CYS A 341 5.31 -29.13 -10.15
CA CYS A 341 4.69 -29.56 -11.40
C CYS A 341 5.62 -30.50 -12.16
N VAL A 342 6.90 -30.15 -12.28
CA VAL A 342 7.88 -30.98 -12.99
C VAL A 342 8.07 -32.34 -12.30
N LEU A 343 8.16 -32.35 -10.97
CA LEU A 343 8.27 -33.58 -10.16
C LEU A 343 7.05 -34.50 -10.29
N ASN A 344 5.85 -33.92 -10.35
CA ASN A 344 4.64 -34.73 -10.51
C ASN A 344 4.45 -35.21 -11.95
N VAL A 345 4.60 -34.30 -12.93
CA VAL A 345 4.31 -34.58 -14.34
C VAL A 345 5.38 -35.44 -14.98
N PHE A 346 6.65 -35.05 -14.89
CA PHE A 346 7.72 -35.75 -15.60
C PHE A 346 8.30 -36.89 -14.78
N PHE A 347 8.48 -36.69 -13.48
CA PHE A 347 9.05 -37.72 -12.62
C PHE A 347 8.01 -38.65 -12.03
N GLY A 348 6.72 -38.28 -12.02
CA GLY A 348 5.67 -39.17 -11.55
C GLY A 348 5.63 -39.36 -10.05
N LYS A 349 6.20 -38.43 -9.29
CA LYS A 349 6.14 -38.48 -7.84
C LYS A 349 4.72 -38.19 -7.38
N GLY A 350 4.18 -39.04 -6.52
CA GLY A 350 2.91 -38.88 -5.86
C GLY A 350 2.93 -37.66 -4.95
N ILE A 351 1.92 -36.82 -5.08
CA ILE A 351 1.76 -35.58 -4.32
C ILE A 351 0.34 -35.55 -3.80
N SER A 352 0.17 -35.08 -2.55
CA SER A 352 -1.15 -34.92 -1.94
C SER A 352 -2.07 -34.11 -2.86
N SER A 353 -3.28 -34.61 -3.06
CA SER A 353 -4.34 -34.01 -3.89
C SER A 353 -4.59 -32.53 -3.56
N GLY A 354 -4.46 -32.13 -2.29
CA GLY A 354 -4.63 -30.73 -1.86
C GLY A 354 -3.56 -29.77 -2.41
N VAL A 355 -2.34 -30.25 -2.67
CA VAL A 355 -1.23 -29.41 -3.17
C VAL A 355 -1.42 -29.06 -4.65
N LEU A 356 -2.17 -29.88 -5.40
CA LEU A 356 -2.40 -29.70 -6.84
C LEU A 356 -3.33 -28.52 -7.17
N VAL A 357 -4.14 -28.10 -6.20
CA VAL A 357 -5.08 -26.97 -6.35
C VAL A 357 -4.42 -25.63 -5.96
N LEU A 358 -3.29 -25.65 -5.26
CA LEU A 358 -2.61 -24.45 -4.78
C LEU A 358 -2.20 -23.46 -5.89
N PRO A 359 -1.75 -23.89 -7.09
CA PRO A 359 -1.48 -22.96 -8.18
C PRO A 359 -2.70 -22.12 -8.58
N MET A 360 -3.91 -22.70 -8.62
CA MET A 360 -5.15 -21.94 -8.90
C MET A 360 -5.40 -20.87 -7.84
N GLY A 361 -5.33 -21.24 -6.56
CA GLY A 361 -5.52 -20.28 -5.45
C GLY A 361 -4.49 -19.16 -5.48
N THR A 362 -3.26 -19.48 -5.88
CA THR A 362 -2.15 -18.53 -5.96
C THR A 362 -2.35 -17.49 -7.06
N LEU A 363 -2.99 -17.83 -8.19
CA LEU A 363 -3.31 -16.88 -9.25
C LEU A 363 -4.14 -15.71 -8.71
N PHE A 364 -5.18 -16.00 -7.92
CA PHE A 364 -6.02 -14.98 -7.29
C PHE A 364 -5.29 -14.27 -6.15
N ALA A 365 -4.47 -14.99 -5.37
CA ALA A 365 -3.69 -14.37 -4.31
C ALA A 365 -2.70 -13.33 -4.84
N PHE A 366 -2.04 -13.59 -5.98
CA PHE A 366 -1.06 -12.67 -6.56
C PHE A 366 -1.67 -11.41 -7.14
N THR A 367 -2.85 -11.48 -7.77
CA THR A 367 -3.54 -10.28 -8.25
C THR A 367 -4.01 -9.41 -7.08
N GLN A 368 -4.50 -10.02 -6.00
CA GLN A 368 -4.87 -9.28 -4.79
C GLN A 368 -3.64 -8.67 -4.12
N LEU A 369 -2.55 -9.42 -4.01
CA LEU A 369 -1.30 -8.92 -3.45
C LEU A 369 -0.77 -7.74 -4.26
N ARG A 370 -0.85 -7.79 -5.59
CA ARG A 370 -0.52 -6.66 -6.47
C ARG A 370 -1.38 -5.43 -6.19
N ALA A 371 -2.68 -5.60 -5.95
CA ALA A 371 -3.58 -4.50 -5.64
C ALA A 371 -3.24 -3.80 -4.30
N THR A 372 -2.51 -4.46 -3.41
CA THR A 372 -2.03 -3.85 -2.15
C THR A 372 -0.77 -3.00 -2.30
N LEU A 373 -0.17 -2.94 -3.49
CA LEU A 373 1.03 -2.15 -3.71
C LEU A 373 0.72 -0.65 -3.62
N PRO A 374 1.38 0.10 -2.72
CA PRO A 374 1.02 1.48 -2.44
C PRO A 374 1.30 2.39 -3.65
N GLY A 375 0.24 2.99 -4.18
CA GLY A 375 0.32 3.93 -5.30
C GLY A 375 0.70 3.26 -6.64
N ALA A 376 0.53 1.95 -6.75
CA ALA A 376 0.61 1.25 -8.04
C ALA A 376 -0.55 1.68 -8.96
N PRO A 377 -0.34 1.73 -10.28
CA PRO A 377 -1.38 2.14 -11.22
C PRO A 377 -2.55 1.16 -11.23
N GLU A 378 -3.77 1.66 -11.44
CA GLU A 378 -4.93 0.80 -11.62
C GLU A 378 -4.78 -0.03 -12.91
N GLY A 379 -5.12 -1.32 -12.82
CA GLY A 379 -4.96 -2.26 -13.94
C GLY A 379 -3.51 -2.61 -14.26
N PHE A 380 -3.30 -3.56 -15.16
CA PHE A 380 -1.96 -4.00 -15.58
C PHE A 380 -1.30 -3.00 -16.52
N GLY A 381 0.00 -2.79 -16.37
CA GLY A 381 0.75 -1.95 -17.29
C GLY A 381 2.02 -1.35 -16.72
N ALA A 382 2.34 -1.63 -15.46
CA ALA A 382 3.59 -1.24 -14.84
C ALA A 382 4.72 -2.22 -15.17
N VAL A 383 5.97 -1.76 -15.13
CA VAL A 383 7.17 -2.58 -15.33
C VAL A 383 7.20 -3.78 -14.37
N ILE A 384 6.74 -3.60 -13.13
CA ILE A 384 6.60 -4.72 -12.18
C ILE A 384 5.64 -5.81 -12.65
N ASP A 385 4.60 -5.45 -13.40
CA ASP A 385 3.62 -6.40 -13.89
C ASP A 385 4.26 -7.22 -15.02
N PHE A 386 4.99 -6.56 -15.93
CA PHE A 386 5.67 -7.22 -17.04
C PHE A 386 6.81 -8.15 -16.62
N ILE A 387 7.57 -7.79 -15.59
CA ILE A 387 8.74 -8.58 -15.15
C ILE A 387 8.36 -9.60 -14.07
N GLY A 388 7.44 -9.24 -13.17
CA GLY A 388 7.09 -10.05 -12.01
C GLY A 388 5.83 -10.87 -12.25
N LEU A 389 4.70 -10.21 -12.46
CA LEU A 389 3.40 -10.86 -12.34
C LEU A 389 2.97 -11.61 -13.60
N LEU A 390 2.94 -10.98 -14.76
CA LEU A 390 2.45 -11.59 -15.99
C LEU A 390 3.17 -12.92 -16.34
N PRO A 391 4.51 -13.01 -16.34
CA PRO A 391 5.18 -14.29 -16.58
C PRO A 391 4.87 -15.32 -15.48
N CYS A 392 4.79 -14.89 -14.21
CA CYS A 392 4.46 -15.78 -13.11
C CYS A 392 3.03 -16.33 -13.19
N LEU A 393 2.05 -15.48 -13.54
CA LEU A 393 0.67 -15.89 -13.75
C LEU A 393 0.57 -16.88 -14.91
N ALA A 394 1.27 -16.64 -16.02
CA ALA A 394 1.31 -17.57 -17.14
C ALA A 394 1.92 -18.93 -16.75
N ILE A 395 3.04 -18.94 -16.02
CA ILE A 395 3.65 -20.20 -15.55
C ILE A 395 2.69 -20.95 -14.62
N LEU A 396 2.02 -20.24 -13.69
CA LEU A 396 1.08 -20.86 -12.76
C LEU A 396 -0.16 -21.42 -13.45
N THR A 397 -0.71 -20.74 -14.47
CA THR A 397 -1.84 -21.28 -15.24
C THR A 397 -1.46 -22.58 -15.95
N PHE A 398 -0.28 -22.62 -16.60
CA PHE A 398 0.22 -23.85 -17.20
C PHE A 398 0.43 -24.95 -16.16
N CYS A 399 1.08 -24.65 -15.04
CA CYS A 399 1.29 -25.61 -13.96
C CYS A 399 -0.04 -26.15 -13.44
N SER A 400 -1.05 -25.29 -13.28
CA SER A 400 -2.35 -25.69 -12.79
C SER A 400 -3.08 -26.61 -13.77
N ILE A 401 -3.02 -26.32 -15.07
CA ILE A 401 -3.63 -27.18 -16.10
C ILE A 401 -2.98 -28.56 -16.08
N PHE A 402 -1.64 -28.63 -16.04
CA PHE A 402 -0.92 -29.91 -16.01
C PHE A 402 -1.19 -30.71 -14.73
N MET A 403 -1.18 -30.06 -13.56
CA MET A 403 -1.49 -30.73 -12.29
C MET A 403 -2.93 -31.26 -12.26
N THR A 404 -3.89 -30.49 -12.78
CA THR A 404 -5.30 -30.91 -12.87
C THR A 404 -5.47 -32.06 -13.87
N ALA A 405 -4.76 -32.03 -15.00
CA ALA A 405 -4.80 -33.12 -15.97
C ALA A 405 -4.29 -34.44 -15.37
N ILE A 406 -3.24 -34.40 -14.54
CA ILE A 406 -2.77 -35.59 -13.82
C ILE A 406 -3.79 -36.06 -12.82
N PHE A 407 -4.40 -35.15 -12.06
CA PHE A 407 -5.46 -35.51 -11.11
C PHE A 407 -6.63 -36.24 -11.79
N LEU A 408 -7.02 -35.83 -13.01
CA LEU A 408 -8.10 -36.46 -13.77
C LEU A 408 -7.69 -37.78 -14.43
N LEU A 409 -6.42 -37.91 -14.84
CA LEU A 409 -5.94 -39.06 -15.61
C LEU A 409 -5.22 -40.13 -14.77
N ARG A 410 -4.83 -39.81 -13.53
CA ARG A 410 -4.03 -40.66 -12.64
C ARG A 410 -4.39 -40.39 -11.18
N ASP A 411 -4.36 -41.44 -10.36
CA ASP A 411 -4.37 -41.28 -8.90
C ASP A 411 -3.12 -40.50 -8.46
N PRO A 412 -3.27 -39.26 -7.95
CA PRO A 412 -2.14 -38.37 -7.67
C PRO A 412 -1.32 -38.81 -6.45
N GLU A 413 -1.91 -39.65 -5.59
CA GLU A 413 -1.32 -40.07 -4.32
C GLU A 413 -0.39 -41.29 -4.44
N HIS A 414 -0.41 -41.98 -5.59
CA HIS A 414 0.43 -43.14 -5.84
C HIS A 414 1.61 -42.80 -6.77
N ASP A 415 2.82 -43.16 -6.34
CA ASP A 415 4.05 -43.02 -7.13
C ASP A 415 3.99 -43.92 -8.38
N ILE A 416 4.53 -43.46 -9.52
CA ILE A 416 4.71 -44.33 -10.70
C ILE A 416 5.69 -45.46 -10.33
N PRO A 417 5.46 -46.72 -10.80
CA PRO A 417 6.32 -47.89 -10.51
C PRO A 417 7.83 -47.69 -10.76
N ARG A 418 8.21 -46.70 -11.57
CA ARG A 418 9.61 -46.33 -11.86
C ARG A 418 10.38 -45.79 -10.65
N TRP A 419 9.70 -45.35 -9.58
CA TRP A 419 10.30 -44.85 -8.34
C TRP A 419 10.41 -45.89 -7.22
N HIS A 420 9.82 -47.08 -7.38
CA HIS A 420 10.16 -48.20 -6.52
C HIS A 420 11.58 -48.66 -6.84
N TRP A 421 12.56 -48.05 -6.19
CA TRP A 421 13.90 -48.61 -6.11
C TRP A 421 13.75 -50.03 -5.57
N LYS A 422 13.95 -51.04 -6.44
CA LYS A 422 14.20 -52.40 -5.97
C LYS A 422 15.36 -52.30 -4.99
N GLN A 423 15.13 -52.71 -3.75
CA GLN A 423 16.21 -52.78 -2.78
C GLN A 423 17.35 -53.64 -3.40
N PRO A 424 18.60 -53.15 -3.42
CA PRO A 424 19.71 -53.94 -3.93
C PRO A 424 19.95 -55.13 -2.98
N GLY A 425 19.27 -56.25 -3.23
CA GLY A 425 19.38 -57.46 -2.40
C GLY A 425 18.24 -58.47 -2.54
N GLU A 426 17.09 -58.07 -3.07
CA GLU A 426 15.87 -58.92 -3.06
C GLU A 426 15.81 -60.00 -4.16
N GLY A 427 16.94 -60.29 -4.80
CA GLY A 427 17.07 -61.33 -5.83
C GLY A 427 17.92 -62.54 -5.40
N ARG A 428 18.36 -62.63 -4.13
CA ARG A 428 19.32 -63.67 -3.73
C ARG A 428 18.98 -64.35 -2.39
N ARG A 429 17.79 -64.97 -2.29
CA ARG A 429 17.51 -65.98 -1.25
C ARG A 429 16.90 -67.27 -1.85
N LYS A 430 17.82 -68.18 -2.18
CA LYS A 430 17.81 -69.64 -1.96
C LYS A 430 16.52 -70.42 -2.27
N THR A 431 16.52 -71.09 -3.42
CA THR A 431 15.89 -72.39 -3.60
C THR A 431 16.98 -73.47 -3.51
N TRP A 432 17.06 -74.12 -2.36
CA TRP A 432 17.61 -75.47 -2.21
C TRP A 432 16.78 -76.16 -1.12
N ALA A 433 15.91 -77.06 -1.55
CA ALA A 433 15.37 -78.18 -0.78
C ALA A 433 15.34 -79.37 -1.73
#